data_AF-A0A7V9NF16-F1
#
_entry.id   AF-A0A7V9NF16-F1
#
_cell.length_a   1.000
_cell.length_b   1.000
_cell.length_c   1.000
_cell.angle_alpha   90.00
_cell.angle_beta   90.00
_cell.angle_gamma   90.00
#
_symmetry.space_group_name_H-M   'P 1'
#
loop_
_entity.id
_entity.type
_entity.pdbx_description
1 polymer ?
#
loop_
_entity_poly.entity_id
_entity_poly.type
_entity_poly.pdbx_seq_one_letter_code
_entity_poly.pdbx_strand_id
1 'polypeptide(L)'
;MPFSSALRTFVDSARWTFAKTYAATWPHEYIVRDRVDEASFVSLVVHIRAHGYEGRFYRRAITYFEEAGQVYWTMGAPVEETKIVNRCRKEQTYEYRLAHDLLPQQNQRSRNEAV
;
A
#
# COMPACT_ATOMS: atom_id res chain seq x y z
N MET A 1 -7.82 2.60 15.76
CA MET A 1 -9.27 2.70 15.49
C MET A 1 -9.57 1.93 14.23
N PRO A 2 -10.53 0.98 14.24
CA PRO A 2 -10.95 0.29 13.03
C PRO A 2 -11.73 1.23 12.09
N PHE A 3 -11.94 0.84 10.85
CA PHE A 3 -12.80 1.55 9.91
C PHE A 3 -14.23 1.67 10.45
N SER A 4 -14.85 2.81 10.16
CA SER A 4 -16.29 2.96 10.28
C SER A 4 -17.01 2.05 9.29
N SER A 5 -18.28 1.74 9.52
CA SER A 5 -19.08 0.93 8.58
C SER A 5 -19.11 1.51 7.15
N ALA A 6 -19.11 2.84 7.03
CA ALA A 6 -19.06 3.53 5.73
C ALA A 6 -17.71 3.31 5.03
N LEU A 7 -16.58 3.48 5.75
CA LEU A 7 -15.24 3.23 5.20
C LEU A 7 -15.03 1.76 4.83
N ARG A 8 -15.49 0.84 5.68
CA ARG A 8 -15.48 -0.61 5.41
C ARG A 8 -16.23 -0.91 4.11
N THR A 9 -17.47 -0.42 3.98
CA THR A 9 -18.29 -0.56 2.76
C THR A 9 -17.58 0.00 1.53
N PHE A 10 -16.98 1.18 1.64
CA PHE A 10 -16.22 1.79 0.55
C PHE A 10 -15.03 0.91 0.12
N VAL A 11 -14.18 0.49 1.07
CA VAL A 11 -12.99 -0.31 0.80
C VAL A 11 -13.34 -1.66 0.17
N ASP A 12 -14.40 -2.29 0.63
CA ASP A 12 -14.84 -3.61 0.18
C ASP A 12 -15.54 -3.55 -1.19
N SER A 13 -16.26 -2.46 -1.48
CA SER A 13 -16.95 -2.25 -2.76
C SER A 13 -16.07 -1.62 -3.85
N ALA A 14 -14.97 -0.95 -3.47
CA ALA A 14 -14.10 -0.27 -4.41
C ALA A 14 -13.45 -1.23 -5.41
N ARG A 15 -13.31 -0.79 -6.66
CA ARG A 15 -12.58 -1.55 -7.68
C ARG A 15 -11.08 -1.30 -7.58
N TRP A 16 -10.39 -2.23 -6.93
CA TRP A 16 -8.94 -2.20 -6.80
C TRP A 16 -8.26 -2.61 -8.11
N THR A 17 -7.19 -1.88 -8.47
CA THR A 17 -6.38 -2.14 -9.67
C THR A 17 -5.08 -2.82 -9.25
N PHE A 18 -4.81 -4.01 -9.79
CA PHE A 18 -3.56 -4.72 -9.51
C PHE A 18 -2.35 -4.07 -10.21
N ALA A 19 -1.28 -3.82 -9.45
CA ALA A 19 -0.06 -3.19 -9.94
C ALA A 19 0.86 -4.20 -10.65
N LYS A 20 0.61 -4.44 -11.94
CA LYS A 20 1.34 -5.42 -12.76
C LYS A 20 2.87 -5.25 -12.73
N THR A 21 3.35 -4.01 -12.71
CA THR A 21 4.79 -3.68 -12.69
C THR A 21 5.55 -4.33 -11.52
N TYR A 22 4.87 -4.53 -10.38
CA TYR A 22 5.48 -5.07 -9.17
C TYR A 22 4.99 -6.49 -8.84
N ALA A 23 4.25 -7.14 -9.74
CA ALA A 23 3.61 -8.43 -9.48
C ALA A 23 4.59 -9.52 -9.00
N ALA A 24 5.80 -9.55 -9.56
CA ALA A 24 6.81 -10.55 -9.23
C ALA A 24 7.57 -10.27 -7.91
N THR A 25 7.59 -9.03 -7.44
CA THR A 25 8.38 -8.63 -6.27
C THR A 25 7.50 -8.19 -5.12
N TRP A 26 6.68 -7.17 -5.34
CA TRP A 26 5.83 -6.53 -4.34
C TRP A 26 4.39 -6.45 -4.85
N PRO A 27 3.66 -7.57 -4.92
CA PRO A 27 2.29 -7.58 -5.41
C PRO A 27 1.40 -6.76 -4.48
N HIS A 28 0.75 -5.75 -5.06
CA HIS A 28 -0.19 -4.88 -4.37
C HIS A 28 -1.25 -4.37 -5.35
N GLU A 29 -2.28 -3.76 -4.79
CA GLU A 29 -3.35 -3.13 -5.54
C GLU A 29 -3.47 -1.66 -5.13
N TYR A 30 -4.15 -0.87 -5.95
CA TYR A 30 -4.43 0.52 -5.64
C TYR A 30 -5.80 0.95 -6.16
N ILE A 31 -6.35 1.97 -5.51
CA ILE A 31 -7.46 2.77 -6.04
C ILE A 31 -6.92 4.14 -6.46
N VAL A 32 -7.58 4.74 -7.45
CA VAL A 32 -7.25 6.08 -7.96
C VAL A 32 -8.37 7.03 -7.56
N ARG A 33 -8.03 8.16 -6.94
CA ARG A 33 -8.97 9.17 -6.45
C ARG A 33 -10.06 9.51 -7.47
N ASP A 34 -9.65 9.80 -8.70
CA ASP A 34 -10.53 10.25 -9.78
C ASP A 34 -11.43 9.13 -10.36
N ARG A 35 -11.40 7.92 -9.79
CA ARG A 35 -12.19 6.75 -10.24
C ARG A 35 -13.14 6.22 -9.16
N VAL A 36 -13.23 6.91 -8.03
CA VAL A 36 -14.04 6.52 -6.88
C VAL A 36 -14.71 7.76 -6.30
N ASP A 37 -15.63 7.57 -5.36
CA ASP A 37 -16.18 8.69 -4.60
C ASP A 37 -15.06 9.42 -3.83
N GLU A 38 -14.93 10.73 -4.09
CA GLU A 38 -13.83 11.52 -3.56
C GLU A 38 -13.90 11.67 -2.04
N ALA A 39 -15.08 11.87 -1.47
CA ALA A 39 -15.25 12.02 -0.03
C ALA A 39 -14.84 10.75 0.72
N SER A 40 -15.20 9.58 0.18
CA SER A 40 -14.81 8.28 0.71
C SER A 40 -13.30 8.04 0.58
N PHE A 41 -12.70 8.41 -0.56
CA PHE A 41 -11.24 8.35 -0.76
C PHE A 41 -10.49 9.22 0.25
N VAL A 42 -10.89 10.48 0.41
CA VAL A 42 -10.27 11.41 1.36
C VAL A 42 -10.43 10.90 2.80
N SER A 43 -11.62 10.40 3.15
CA SER A 43 -11.87 9.80 4.47
C SER A 43 -10.92 8.63 4.74
N LEU A 44 -10.66 7.77 3.75
CA LEU A 44 -9.71 6.67 3.87
C LEU A 44 -8.28 7.18 4.06
N VAL A 45 -7.84 8.17 3.29
CA VAL A 45 -6.50 8.78 3.42
C VAL A 45 -6.29 9.36 4.82
N VAL A 46 -7.26 10.12 5.32
CA VAL A 46 -7.20 10.73 6.65
C VAL A 46 -7.16 9.65 7.73
N HIS A 47 -8.01 8.62 7.62
CA HIS A 47 -8.05 7.52 8.58
C HIS A 47 -6.69 6.79 8.66
N ILE A 48 -6.09 6.46 7.51
CA ILE A 48 -4.77 5.82 7.45
C ILE A 48 -3.72 6.66 8.17
N ARG A 49 -3.73 7.99 7.99
CA ARG A 49 -2.73 8.88 8.60
C ARG A 49 -2.95 9.10 10.09
N ALA A 50 -4.20 9.19 10.53
CA ALA A 50 -4.54 9.44 11.92
C ALA A 50 -4.38 8.19 12.81
N HIS A 51 -4.53 7.00 12.23
CA HIS A 51 -4.60 5.75 12.99
C HIS A 51 -3.60 4.67 12.55
N GLY A 52 -2.79 4.97 11.53
CA GLY A 52 -1.72 4.10 11.11
C GLY A 52 -0.52 4.13 12.06
N TYR A 53 0.44 3.26 11.77
CA TYR A 53 1.73 3.16 12.43
C TYR A 53 2.85 3.43 11.41
N GLU A 54 4.00 3.90 11.89
CA GLU A 54 5.20 3.98 11.05
C GLU A 54 5.73 2.56 10.83
N GLY A 55 5.88 2.17 9.57
CA GLY A 55 6.68 1.01 9.18
C GLY A 55 7.67 1.38 8.07
N ARG A 56 8.36 0.36 7.56
CA ARG A 56 9.43 0.52 6.58
C ARG A 56 9.14 -0.22 5.28
N PHE A 57 9.51 0.43 4.17
CA PHE A 57 9.76 -0.23 2.89
C PHE A 57 11.22 -0.01 2.53
N TYR A 58 12.06 -1.02 2.77
CA TYR A 58 13.51 -0.85 2.81
C TYR A 58 13.91 0.33 3.72
N ARG A 59 14.55 1.36 3.16
CA ARG A 59 14.99 2.55 3.93
C ARG A 59 13.90 3.61 4.10
N ARG A 60 12.80 3.52 3.34
CA ARG A 60 11.72 4.52 3.34
C ARG A 60 10.76 4.26 4.50
N ALA A 61 10.53 5.27 5.33
CA ALA A 61 9.44 5.26 6.30
C ALA A 61 8.11 5.51 5.58
N ILE A 62 7.09 4.71 5.92
CA ILE A 62 5.74 4.80 5.35
C ILE A 62 4.74 4.63 6.50
N THR A 63 3.67 5.43 6.51
CA THR A 63 2.53 5.21 7.40
C THR A 63 1.65 4.10 6.84
N TYR A 64 1.56 3.00 7.58
CA TYR A 64 0.72 1.85 7.26
C TYR A 64 -0.48 1.78 8.19
N PHE A 65 -1.61 1.34 7.67
CA PHE A 65 -2.78 1.00 8.47
C PHE A 65 -3.16 -0.45 8.18
N GLU A 66 -3.34 -1.28 9.21
CA GLU A 66 -3.70 -2.69 9.06
C GLU A 66 -5.14 -2.91 9.51
N GLU A 67 -5.94 -3.58 8.67
CA GLU A 67 -7.27 -4.04 9.04
C GLU A 67 -7.69 -5.25 8.22
N ALA A 68 -8.27 -6.26 8.87
CA ALA A 68 -8.80 -7.48 8.23
C ALA A 68 -7.79 -8.17 7.28
N GLY A 69 -6.52 -8.28 7.71
CA GLY A 69 -5.45 -8.94 6.95
C GLY A 69 -4.90 -8.15 5.76
N GLN A 70 -5.40 -6.93 5.53
CA GLN A 70 -4.90 -6.00 4.54
C GLN A 70 -4.12 -4.86 5.21
N VAL A 71 -3.10 -4.38 4.53
CA VAL A 71 -2.29 -3.23 4.92
C VAL A 71 -2.44 -2.15 3.86
N TYR A 72 -2.81 -0.94 4.28
CA TYR A 72 -3.13 0.20 3.45
C TYR A 72 -2.10 1.32 3.63
N TRP A 73 -1.75 2.03 2.55
CA TRP A 73 -0.85 3.19 2.63
C TRP A 73 -1.05 4.21 1.51
N THR A 74 -0.53 5.42 1.74
CA THR A 74 -0.33 6.45 0.72
C THR A 74 1.16 6.74 0.54
N MET A 75 1.54 7.47 -0.50
CA MET A 75 2.95 7.79 -0.77
C MET A 75 3.51 8.99 0.01
N GLY A 76 2.68 9.68 0.81
CA GLY A 76 3.09 10.78 1.69
C GLY A 76 2.86 12.21 1.18
N ALA A 77 2.26 12.39 0.00
CA ALA A 77 1.84 13.72 -0.49
C ALA A 77 0.77 14.35 0.44
N PRO A 78 0.54 15.68 0.44
CA PRO A 78 -0.63 16.29 1.09
C PRO A 78 -1.95 15.59 0.72
N VAL A 79 -2.98 15.70 1.56
CA VAL A 79 -4.25 14.97 1.34
C VAL A 79 -4.89 15.40 0.01
N GLU A 80 -4.79 16.68 -0.29
CA GLU A 80 -5.29 17.36 -1.49
C GLU A 80 -4.57 16.88 -2.76
N GLU A 81 -3.29 16.54 -2.63
CA GLU A 81 -2.45 16.06 -3.73
C GLU A 81 -2.42 14.54 -3.86
N THR A 82 -2.89 13.80 -2.85
CA THR A 82 -2.88 12.34 -2.85
C THR A 82 -3.81 11.81 -3.93
N LYS A 83 -3.24 11.02 -4.86
CA LYS A 83 -3.97 10.44 -6.00
C LYS A 83 -4.28 8.96 -5.89
N ILE A 84 -3.52 8.23 -5.08
CA ILE A 84 -3.70 6.78 -4.90
C ILE A 84 -3.66 6.39 -3.42
N VAL A 85 -4.44 5.37 -3.09
CA VAL A 85 -4.27 4.56 -1.88
C VAL A 85 -3.92 3.16 -2.35
N ASN A 86 -2.86 2.61 -1.77
CA ASN A 86 -2.41 1.25 -2.05
C ASN A 86 -2.89 0.29 -0.95
N ARG A 87 -2.99 -0.99 -1.28
CA ARG A 87 -3.14 -2.07 -0.31
C ARG A 87 -2.39 -3.34 -0.72
N CYS A 88 -2.01 -4.15 0.25
CA CYS A 88 -1.58 -5.53 0.04
C CYS A 88 -1.95 -6.39 1.25
N ARG A 89 -1.90 -7.71 1.09
CA ARG A 89 -2.02 -8.60 2.26
C ARG A 89 -0.84 -8.39 3.20
N LYS A 90 -1.07 -8.57 4.50
CA LYS A 90 -0.03 -8.41 5.53
C LYS A 90 1.25 -9.19 5.22
N GLU A 91 1.12 -10.41 4.71
CA GLU A 91 2.24 -11.29 4.37
C GLU A 91 3.08 -10.78 3.19
N GLN A 92 2.56 -9.79 2.45
CA GLN A 92 3.23 -9.15 1.32
C GLN A 92 3.94 -7.85 1.71
N THR A 93 3.83 -7.42 2.98
CA THR A 93 4.57 -6.26 3.48
C THR A 93 6.07 -6.55 3.55
N TYR A 94 6.87 -5.49 3.49
CA TYR A 94 8.33 -5.59 3.59
C TYR A 94 8.77 -6.19 4.92
N GLU A 95 8.21 -5.71 6.02
CA GLU A 95 8.57 -6.14 7.38
C GLU A 95 8.23 -7.61 7.62
N TYR A 96 7.04 -8.05 7.20
CA TYR A 96 6.67 -9.47 7.28
C TYR A 96 7.67 -10.32 6.49
N ARG A 97 7.93 -9.96 5.23
CA ARG A 97 8.85 -10.75 4.40
C ARG A 97 10.28 -10.70 4.90
N LEU A 98 10.74 -9.59 5.47
CA LEU A 98 12.06 -9.48 6.10
C LEU A 98 12.17 -10.43 7.30
N ALA A 99 11.16 -10.46 8.17
CA ALA A 99 11.15 -11.31 9.36
C ALA A 99 11.07 -12.82 9.05
N HIS A 100 10.71 -13.19 7.82
CA HIS A 100 10.54 -14.58 7.40
C HIS A 100 11.52 -14.99 6.27
N ASP A 101 12.54 -14.17 5.98
CA ASP A 101 13.51 -14.42 4.89
C ASP A 101 12.87 -14.61 3.51
N LEU A 102 11.75 -13.92 3.24
CA LEU A 102 10.97 -13.96 2.00
C LEU A 102 11.15 -12.71 1.12
N LEU A 103 12.21 -11.94 1.34
CA LEU A 103 12.49 -10.79 0.49
C LEU A 103 12.74 -11.25 -0.95
N PRO A 104 12.17 -10.57 -1.97
CA PRO A 104 12.50 -10.87 -3.36
C PRO A 104 14.00 -10.74 -3.58
N GLN A 105 14.60 -11.71 -4.29
CA GLN A 105 15.97 -11.56 -4.76
C GLN A 105 16.04 -10.29 -5.61
N GLN A 106 16.96 -9.37 -5.29
CA GLN A 106 17.28 -8.30 -6.22
C GLN A 106 17.80 -8.98 -7.49
N ASN A 107 17.14 -8.75 -8.63
CA ASN A 107 17.68 -9.20 -9.91
C ASN A 107 19.12 -8.69 -10.03
N GLN A 108 20.10 -9.59 -9.91
CA GLN A 108 21.45 -9.38 -10.40
C GLN A 108 21.38 -9.36 -11.93
N ARG A 109 20.83 -8.30 -12.51
CA ARG A 109 20.89 -8.00 -13.95
C ARG A 109 21.41 -6.59 -14.13
N SER A 110 22.64 -6.37 -13.66
CA SER A 110 23.58 -5.32 -14.12
C SER A 110 24.95 -5.52 -13.43
N ARG A 111 25.53 -6.70 -13.61
CA ARG A 111 26.98 -6.95 -13.53
C ARG A 111 27.25 -8.00 -14.58
N ASN A 112 28.18 -7.72 -15.50
CA ASN A 112 28.40 -8.40 -16.79
C ASN A 112 27.38 -7.85 -17.81
N GLU A 113 27.68 -6.85 -18.63
CA GLU A 113 28.71 -6.86 -19.68
C GLU A 113 29.45 -5.51 -19.77
N ALA A 114 30.68 -5.50 -19.29
CA ALA A 114 31.74 -4.59 -19.71
C ALA A 114 33.03 -5.39 -19.52
N VAL A 115 33.32 -6.24 -20.52
CA VAL A 115 34.63 -6.84 -20.78
C VAL A 115 34.94 -6.56 -22.23
#